data_AF-A0A8H5XQA0-F1
#
_entry.id   AF-A0A8H5XQA0-F1
#
_cell.length_a   1.000
_cell.length_b   1.000
_cell.length_c   1.000
_cell.angle_alpha   90.00
_cell.angle_beta   90.00
_cell.angle_gamma   90.00
#
_symmetry.space_group_name_H-M   'P 1'
#
loop_
_entity.id
_entity.type
_entity.pdbx_description
1 polymer ?
#
loop_
_entity_poly.entity_id
_entity_poly.type
_entity_poly.pdbx_seq_one_letter_code
_entity_poly.pdbx_strand_id
1 'polypeptide(L)'
;MDVEDQYVERACKRIRLQSPEPDVICDSFEDFLLSDAELFPQLACDGGSPASILETKAQNKDEARLDFGGEALVTETVRHVCLGTITPKTTSSLFKNRQESEAMVNIRQCGSIIKLSTADTGAYAGLVADFPSDLLHRPSVKLSALLTAPASLRVIVLSPIEEAAEIGNLLSNHDLFLQHPSSQDIEYFDLEMEYFNPHYLVIPGSR
;
A
#
# COMPACT_ATOMS: atom_id res chain seq x y z
N MET A 1 -22.42 -16.18 47.51
CA MET A 1 -23.84 -15.91 47.23
C MET A 1 -23.86 -14.89 46.12
N ASP A 2 -24.65 -15.19 45.12
CA ASP A 2 -24.45 -14.87 43.71
C ASP A 2 -24.72 -13.41 43.35
N VAL A 3 -23.91 -12.89 42.42
CA VAL A 3 -24.12 -11.61 41.75
C VAL A 3 -24.70 -11.94 40.38
N GLU A 4 -25.97 -11.65 40.17
CA GLU A 4 -26.61 -11.76 38.85
C GLU A 4 -26.13 -10.61 37.96
N ASP A 5 -25.28 -10.93 36.97
CA ASP A 5 -24.94 -10.03 35.88
C ASP A 5 -26.10 -9.99 34.87
N GLN A 6 -26.88 -8.91 34.91
CA GLN A 6 -27.90 -8.62 33.90
C GLN A 6 -27.21 -8.08 32.63
N TYR A 7 -27.10 -8.92 31.61
CA TYR A 7 -26.68 -8.54 30.26
C TYR A 7 -27.67 -7.53 29.66
N VAL A 8 -27.29 -6.24 29.60
CA VAL A 8 -28.04 -5.23 28.86
C VAL A 8 -27.48 -5.16 27.45
N GLU A 9 -28.15 -5.86 26.53
CA GLU A 9 -27.90 -5.81 25.10
C GLU A 9 -28.19 -4.40 24.57
N ARG A 10 -27.15 -3.57 24.40
CA ARG A 10 -27.29 -2.25 23.76
C ARG A 10 -27.32 -2.43 22.25
N ALA A 11 -28.51 -2.40 21.67
CA ALA A 11 -28.72 -2.32 20.23
C ALA A 11 -28.14 -1.00 19.68
N CYS A 12 -26.98 -1.07 19.04
CA CYS A 12 -26.39 0.04 18.29
C CYS A 12 -27.26 0.36 17.06
N LYS A 13 -28.03 1.45 17.13
CA LYS A 13 -28.79 1.95 15.98
C LYS A 13 -27.84 2.58 14.95
N ARG A 14 -27.79 1.97 13.77
CA ARG A 14 -27.05 2.43 12.59
C ARG A 14 -27.63 3.75 12.10
N ILE A 15 -26.90 4.85 12.28
CA ILE A 15 -27.29 6.16 11.72
C ILE A 15 -26.84 6.17 10.25
N ARG A 16 -27.80 6.19 9.31
CA ARG A 16 -27.52 6.45 7.89
C ARG A 16 -27.50 7.96 7.68
N LEU A 17 -26.35 8.52 7.32
CA LEU A 17 -26.27 9.87 6.79
C LEU A 17 -26.51 9.79 5.28
N GLN A 18 -27.65 10.32 4.82
CA GLN A 18 -27.90 10.57 3.41
C GLN A 18 -27.29 11.94 3.06
N SER A 19 -26.35 11.96 2.12
CA SER A 19 -25.86 13.19 1.50
C SER A 19 -26.84 13.64 0.41
N PRO A 20 -27.13 14.94 0.25
CA PRO A 20 -27.91 15.44 -0.88
C PRO A 20 -27.06 15.42 -2.15
N GLU A 21 -27.65 14.98 -3.27
CA GLU A 21 -27.05 15.07 -4.60
C GLU A 21 -26.97 16.54 -5.05
N PRO A 22 -25.88 16.99 -5.71
CA PRO A 22 -25.83 18.32 -6.29
C PRO A 22 -26.51 18.35 -7.67
N ASP A 23 -27.58 19.14 -7.78
CA ASP A 23 -28.11 19.61 -9.07
C ASP A 23 -27.06 20.51 -9.73
N VAL A 24 -26.48 20.06 -10.85
CA VAL A 24 -25.71 20.92 -11.75
C VAL A 24 -26.32 20.84 -13.13
N ILE A 25 -27.15 21.85 -13.42
CA ILE A 25 -27.48 22.28 -14.77
C ILE A 25 -26.33 23.18 -15.22
N CYS A 26 -25.67 22.85 -16.33
CA CYS A 26 -25.01 23.89 -17.13
C CYS A 26 -24.91 23.48 -18.62
N ASP A 27 -25.29 24.46 -19.44
CA ASP A 27 -25.58 24.40 -20.87
C ASP A 27 -24.41 24.05 -21.80
N SER A 28 -24.81 23.63 -23.00
CA SER A 28 -24.06 23.37 -24.22
C SER A 28 -22.89 24.31 -24.51
N PHE A 29 -21.75 23.74 -24.92
CA PHE A 29 -20.92 24.35 -25.96
C PHE A 29 -20.39 23.27 -26.91
N GLU A 30 -20.70 23.49 -28.19
CA GLU A 30 -20.36 22.68 -29.35
C GLU A 30 -18.85 22.71 -29.69
N ASP A 31 -18.41 21.60 -30.27
CA ASP A 31 -17.48 21.45 -31.38
C ASP A 31 -16.15 22.23 -31.42
N PHE A 32 -15.05 21.48 -31.23
CA PHE A 32 -13.88 21.58 -32.12
C PHE A 32 -13.29 20.19 -32.38
N LEU A 33 -13.61 19.63 -33.55
CA LEU A 33 -12.88 18.54 -34.20
C LEU A 33 -11.62 19.10 -34.86
N LEU A 34 -10.43 18.57 -34.52
CA LEU A 34 -9.32 18.49 -35.46
C LEU A 34 -8.52 17.20 -35.27
N SER A 35 -8.23 16.60 -36.41
CA SER A 35 -7.76 15.24 -36.68
C SER A 35 -6.22 15.14 -36.72
N ASP A 36 -5.77 13.89 -36.73
CA ASP A 36 -4.51 13.34 -37.25
C ASP A 36 -3.21 13.59 -36.47
N ALA A 37 -2.16 12.78 -36.59
CA ALA A 37 -1.88 11.35 -36.81
C ALA A 37 -0.34 11.29 -36.88
N GLU A 38 0.24 10.18 -36.42
CA GLU A 38 1.61 9.71 -36.74
C GLU A 38 2.84 10.50 -36.27
N LEU A 39 3.68 9.86 -35.44
CA LEU A 39 5.10 9.59 -35.75
C LEU A 39 5.81 8.92 -34.56
N PHE A 40 5.82 7.59 -34.54
CA PHE A 40 6.78 6.79 -33.75
C PHE A 40 7.87 6.24 -34.68
N PRO A 41 9.16 6.34 -34.36
CA PRO A 41 10.18 5.54 -35.00
C PRO A 41 10.19 4.13 -34.38
N GLN A 42 9.80 3.13 -35.18
CA GLN A 42 10.04 1.72 -34.90
C GLN A 42 11.50 1.39 -35.22
N LEU A 43 12.26 0.84 -34.25
CA LEU A 43 13.56 0.24 -34.50
C LEU A 43 13.42 -1.28 -34.42
N ALA A 44 13.55 -1.92 -35.58
CA ALA A 44 13.71 -3.37 -35.71
C ALA A 44 15.17 -3.76 -35.45
N CYS A 45 15.38 -4.82 -34.69
CA CYS A 45 16.63 -5.59 -34.70
C CYS A 45 16.25 -7.06 -34.85
N ASP A 46 16.36 -7.54 -36.08
CA ASP A 46 16.32 -8.94 -36.46
C ASP A 46 17.76 -9.47 -36.51
N GLY A 47 17.95 -10.75 -36.15
CA GLY A 47 19.22 -11.44 -36.40
C GLY A 47 19.69 -12.42 -35.32
N GLY A 48 19.17 -13.65 -35.37
CA GLY A 48 20.00 -14.87 -35.39
C GLY A 48 20.49 -15.50 -34.07
N SER A 49 19.77 -16.54 -33.62
CA SER A 49 20.35 -17.70 -32.89
C SER A 49 20.90 -18.74 -33.91
N PRO A 50 21.43 -19.94 -33.55
CA PRO A 50 21.82 -20.52 -32.24
C PRO A 50 23.14 -21.36 -32.24
N ALA A 51 23.66 -21.72 -31.05
CA ALA A 51 24.44 -22.96 -30.78
C ALA A 51 24.53 -23.13 -29.24
N SER A 52 23.88 -24.11 -28.61
CA SER A 52 24.28 -25.52 -28.39
C SER A 52 25.63 -25.68 -27.68
N ILE A 53 25.63 -26.27 -26.47
CA ILE A 53 26.29 -27.55 -26.13
C ILE A 53 26.50 -27.72 -24.59
N LEU A 54 26.01 -28.87 -24.12
CA LEU A 54 26.41 -29.78 -23.02
C LEU A 54 26.14 -29.50 -21.53
N GLU A 55 25.48 -30.55 -21.01
CA GLU A 55 25.21 -31.01 -19.66
C GLU A 55 26.46 -31.16 -18.77
N THR A 56 26.24 -31.13 -17.46
CA THR A 56 27.07 -31.92 -16.53
C THR A 56 26.18 -32.63 -15.52
N LYS A 57 26.14 -33.95 -15.66
CA LYS A 57 25.49 -34.91 -14.78
C LYS A 57 26.51 -35.30 -13.71
N ALA A 58 26.19 -35.12 -12.44
CA ALA A 58 26.88 -35.81 -11.35
C ALA A 58 25.84 -36.26 -10.32
N GLN A 59 25.59 -37.57 -10.38
CA GLN A 59 24.81 -38.36 -9.47
C GLN A 59 25.68 -38.61 -8.23
N ASN A 60 25.15 -38.38 -7.02
CA ASN A 60 25.56 -39.18 -5.87
C ASN A 60 24.38 -39.38 -4.93
N LYS A 61 24.25 -40.65 -4.54
CA LYS A 61 23.19 -41.31 -3.82
C LYS A 61 23.80 -41.65 -2.48
N ASP A 62 23.25 -41.16 -1.37
CA ASP A 62 23.45 -41.79 -0.08
C ASP A 62 22.17 -41.65 0.76
N GLU A 63 21.65 -42.82 1.12
CA GLU A 63 20.53 -43.01 2.02
C GLU A 63 21.01 -42.84 3.46
N ALA A 64 20.37 -41.93 4.20
CA ALA A 64 20.36 -42.00 5.66
C ALA A 64 18.95 -41.62 6.14
N ARG A 65 18.15 -42.67 6.38
CA ARG A 65 16.95 -42.60 7.22
C ARG A 65 17.35 -42.05 8.59
N LEU A 66 16.90 -40.84 8.90
CA LEU A 66 16.74 -40.39 10.27
C LEU A 66 15.28 -40.02 10.48
N ASP A 67 14.66 -40.83 11.32
CA ASP A 67 13.30 -40.76 11.82
C ASP A 67 13.17 -39.50 12.68
N PHE A 68 12.64 -38.42 12.11
CA PHE A 68 12.25 -37.24 12.88
C PHE A 68 10.77 -37.41 13.26
N GLY A 69 10.57 -37.83 14.50
CA GLY A 69 9.28 -37.83 15.16
C GLY A 69 8.58 -36.48 14.97
N GLY A 70 7.30 -36.54 14.65
CA GLY A 70 6.45 -35.39 14.42
C GLY A 70 6.29 -34.55 15.67
N GLU A 71 7.21 -33.61 15.86
CA GLU A 71 6.86 -32.34 16.49
C GLU A 71 6.37 -31.43 15.36
N ALA A 72 5.06 -31.23 15.34
CA ALA A 72 4.48 -30.15 14.56
C ALA A 72 5.13 -28.85 15.06
N LEU A 73 6.14 -28.37 14.33
CA LEU A 73 6.57 -26.98 14.42
C LEU A 73 5.32 -26.17 14.16
N VAL A 74 4.71 -25.66 15.23
CA VAL A 74 3.76 -24.56 15.15
C VAL A 74 4.58 -23.41 14.64
N THR A 75 4.68 -23.28 13.31
CA THR A 75 5.12 -22.05 12.69
C THR A 75 4.06 -21.05 13.06
N GLU A 76 4.31 -20.28 14.12
CA GLU A 76 3.50 -19.15 14.51
C GLU A 76 3.42 -18.24 13.28
N THR A 77 2.28 -18.29 12.59
CA THR A 77 2.05 -17.49 11.40
C THR A 77 1.92 -16.06 11.87
N VAL A 78 2.97 -15.26 11.65
CA VAL A 78 3.01 -13.84 12.01
C VAL A 78 1.80 -13.14 11.39
N ARG A 79 0.86 -12.73 12.24
CA ARG A 79 -0.42 -12.18 11.83
C ARG A 79 -0.21 -10.74 11.37
N HIS A 80 -0.34 -10.51 10.07
CA HIS A 80 -0.28 -9.16 9.52
C HIS A 80 -1.65 -8.47 9.63
N VAL A 81 -1.61 -7.18 9.94
CA VAL A 81 -2.78 -6.31 10.07
C VAL A 81 -2.58 -5.04 9.24
N CYS A 82 -3.67 -4.40 8.85
CA CYS A 82 -3.66 -3.08 8.24
C CYS A 82 -3.62 -2.03 9.34
N LEU A 83 -2.54 -1.28 9.43
CA LEU A 83 -2.42 -0.20 10.42
C LEU A 83 -3.20 1.06 10.02
N GLY A 84 -3.38 1.24 8.70
CA GLY A 84 -4.12 2.35 8.12
C GLY A 84 -3.40 3.01 6.95
N THR A 85 -3.93 4.18 6.58
CA THR A 85 -3.40 5.06 5.55
C THR A 85 -2.61 6.21 6.17
N ILE A 86 -1.52 6.61 5.52
CA ILE A 86 -0.86 7.90 5.75
C ILE A 86 -0.82 8.71 4.45
N THR A 87 -0.76 10.03 4.58
CA THR A 87 -0.70 10.96 3.44
C THR A 87 0.50 11.89 3.59
N PRO A 88 1.72 11.40 3.31
CA PRO A 88 2.92 12.20 3.47
C PRO A 88 3.02 13.29 2.41
N LYS A 89 3.71 14.38 2.75
CA LYS A 89 3.90 15.51 1.86
C LYS A 89 4.73 15.09 0.64
N THR A 90 4.14 15.20 -0.53
CA THR A 90 4.71 14.68 -1.78
C THR A 90 4.79 15.76 -2.85
N THR A 91 5.88 15.74 -3.62
CA THR A 91 6.04 16.56 -4.82
C THR A 91 6.16 15.63 -6.02
N SER A 92 5.27 15.79 -7.00
CA SER A 92 5.22 14.94 -8.20
C SER A 92 5.26 15.78 -9.47
N SER A 93 5.90 15.23 -10.50
CA SER A 93 5.83 15.74 -11.86
C SER A 93 5.14 14.75 -12.82
N LEU A 94 4.61 13.64 -12.30
CA LEU A 94 4.06 12.54 -13.09
C LEU A 94 2.82 12.98 -13.87
N PHE A 95 1.95 13.78 -13.24
CA PHE A 95 0.65 14.16 -13.79
C PHE A 95 0.62 15.57 -14.39
N LYS A 96 1.75 16.07 -14.93
CA LYS A 96 1.75 17.39 -15.59
C LYS A 96 0.61 17.46 -16.62
N ASN A 97 -0.37 18.32 -16.33
CA ASN A 97 -1.57 18.59 -17.14
C ASN A 97 -2.58 17.44 -17.25
N ARG A 98 -2.47 16.37 -16.45
CA ARG A 98 -3.48 15.31 -16.37
C ARG A 98 -4.33 15.49 -15.13
N GLN A 99 -5.65 15.64 -15.31
CA GLN A 99 -6.60 15.61 -14.21
C GLN A 99 -7.04 14.16 -13.95
N GLU A 100 -7.42 13.86 -12.71
CA GLU A 100 -8.03 12.57 -12.32
C GLU A 100 -7.23 11.32 -12.70
N SER A 101 -5.90 11.44 -12.74
CA SER A 101 -5.01 10.30 -12.99
C SER A 101 -4.47 9.73 -11.69
N GLU A 102 -4.36 8.40 -11.63
CA GLU A 102 -3.78 7.67 -10.51
C GLU A 102 -2.71 6.70 -11.01
N ALA A 103 -1.69 6.44 -10.19
CA ALA A 103 -0.63 5.50 -10.50
C ALA A 103 -0.09 4.85 -9.23
N MET A 104 0.03 3.52 -9.23
CA MET A 104 0.78 2.81 -8.20
C MET A 104 2.25 3.21 -8.26
N VAL A 105 2.85 3.44 -7.10
CA VAL A 105 4.25 3.84 -6.97
C VAL A 105 4.98 3.00 -5.94
N ASN A 106 6.24 2.74 -6.22
CA ASN A 106 7.21 2.22 -5.27
C ASN A 106 7.88 3.38 -4.54
N ILE A 107 8.02 3.24 -3.23
CA ILE A 107 8.76 4.18 -2.37
C ILE A 107 10.16 3.61 -2.13
N ARG A 108 11.21 4.37 -2.43
CA ARG A 108 12.59 3.93 -2.21
C ARG A 108 13.45 5.06 -1.67
N GLN A 109 14.37 4.72 -0.78
CA GLN A 109 15.40 5.65 -0.35
C GLN A 109 16.54 5.73 -1.38
N CYS A 110 16.99 6.94 -1.67
CA CYS A 110 18.13 7.23 -2.53
C CYS A 110 19.02 8.25 -1.81
N GLY A 111 19.99 7.79 -1.01
CA GLY A 111 20.75 8.67 -0.13
C GLY A 111 19.87 9.28 0.95
N SER A 112 19.80 10.61 1.03
CA SER A 112 18.97 11.32 2.02
C SER A 112 17.56 11.64 1.54
N ILE A 113 17.18 11.26 0.31
CA ILE A 113 15.87 11.57 -0.27
C ILE A 113 15.03 10.31 -0.46
N ILE A 114 13.72 10.45 -0.31
CA ILE A 114 12.75 9.40 -0.62
C ILE A 114 12.18 9.66 -2.01
N LYS A 115 12.46 8.74 -2.94
CA LYS A 115 12.05 8.80 -4.34
C LYS A 115 10.85 7.89 -4.58
N LEU A 116 9.91 8.41 -5.36
CA LEU A 116 8.80 7.65 -5.92
C LEU A 116 9.13 7.24 -7.35
N SER A 117 8.85 5.98 -7.67
CA SER A 117 8.89 5.47 -9.04
C SER A 117 7.59 4.74 -9.35
N THR A 118 7.06 4.88 -10.55
CA THR A 118 5.88 4.13 -10.99
C THR A 118 6.12 2.63 -10.87
N ALA A 119 5.11 1.88 -10.44
CA ALA A 119 5.24 0.44 -10.20
C ALA A 119 5.37 -0.38 -11.49
N ASP A 120 4.77 0.10 -12.58
CA ASP A 120 4.70 -0.58 -13.88
C ASP A 120 6.00 -0.44 -14.70
N THR A 121 6.55 0.76 -14.75
CA THR A 121 7.63 1.17 -15.66
C THR A 121 8.92 1.52 -14.91
N GLY A 122 8.85 1.71 -13.59
CA GLY A 122 9.99 2.17 -12.78
C GLY A 122 10.40 3.62 -13.06
N ALA A 123 9.60 4.36 -13.84
CA ALA A 123 9.86 5.75 -14.18
C ALA A 123 9.77 6.65 -12.94
N TYR A 124 10.54 7.73 -12.91
CA TYR A 124 10.49 8.68 -11.79
C TYR A 124 9.11 9.35 -11.70
N ALA A 125 8.48 9.25 -10.53
CA ALA A 125 7.17 9.83 -10.26
C ALA A 125 7.24 11.09 -9.38
N GLY A 126 8.20 11.15 -8.44
CA GLY A 126 8.28 12.27 -7.50
C GLY A 126 9.19 12.04 -6.30
N LEU A 127 9.04 12.91 -5.30
CA LEU A 127 9.75 12.89 -4.02
C LEU A 127 8.77 12.97 -2.86
N VAL A 128 9.12 12.33 -1.74
CA VAL A 128 8.40 12.43 -0.48
C VAL A 128 9.27 13.17 0.54
N ALA A 129 8.69 14.17 1.19
CA ALA A 129 9.32 14.88 2.30
C ALA A 129 8.94 14.23 3.64
N ASP A 130 9.84 14.32 4.62
CA ASP A 130 9.61 13.95 6.02
C ASP A 130 9.14 12.50 6.25
N PHE A 131 9.44 11.61 5.30
CA PHE A 131 9.06 10.20 5.41
C PHE A 131 10.12 9.41 6.21
N PRO A 132 9.71 8.61 7.21
CA PRO A 132 10.65 7.85 8.04
C PRO A 132 11.32 6.74 7.24
N SER A 133 12.61 6.89 6.93
CA SER A 133 13.39 5.86 6.22
C SER A 133 13.43 4.53 6.98
N ASP A 134 13.36 4.57 8.31
CA ASP A 134 13.35 3.37 9.15
C ASP A 134 12.16 2.46 8.84
N LEU A 135 11.05 3.01 8.36
CA LEU A 135 9.89 2.24 7.92
C LEU A 135 10.18 1.45 6.64
N LEU A 136 11.02 1.99 5.73
CA LEU A 136 11.41 1.32 4.49
C LEU A 136 12.39 0.17 4.69
N HIS A 137 13.18 0.21 5.77
CA HIS A 137 14.17 -0.81 6.08
C HIS A 137 13.62 -1.98 6.89
N ARG A 138 12.37 -1.89 7.37
CA ARG A 138 11.71 -2.98 8.09
C ARG A 138 11.21 -4.05 7.10
N PRO A 139 11.77 -5.27 7.10
CA PRO A 139 11.40 -6.31 6.13
C PRO A 139 10.00 -6.89 6.38
N SER A 140 9.49 -6.76 7.60
CA SER A 140 8.15 -7.19 8.02
C SER A 140 7.05 -6.21 7.63
N VAL A 141 7.40 -4.95 7.35
CA VAL A 141 6.44 -3.91 6.98
C VAL A 141 6.29 -3.89 5.46
N LYS A 142 5.04 -3.93 5.01
CA LYS A 142 4.69 -3.74 3.59
C LYS A 142 4.01 -2.40 3.41
N LEU A 143 4.45 -1.67 2.39
CA LEU A 143 3.91 -0.38 2.02
C LEU A 143 3.33 -0.47 0.61
N SER A 144 2.03 -0.17 0.49
CA SER A 144 1.36 -0.06 -0.81
C SER A 144 1.02 1.40 -1.03
N ALA A 145 1.48 1.99 -2.14
CA ALA A 145 1.38 3.42 -2.34
C ALA A 145 0.72 3.77 -3.68
N LEU A 146 -0.20 4.72 -3.63
CA LEU A 146 -0.97 5.24 -4.75
C LEU A 146 -0.77 6.75 -4.84
N LEU A 147 -0.26 7.20 -5.97
CA LEU A 147 -0.09 8.60 -6.28
C LEU A 147 -1.26 9.07 -7.14
N THR A 148 -1.93 10.14 -6.73
CA THR A 148 -3.06 10.73 -7.47
C THR A 148 -2.75 12.17 -7.87
N ALA A 149 -3.33 12.60 -8.99
CA ALA A 149 -3.17 13.96 -9.51
C ALA A 149 -3.73 14.99 -8.51
N PRO A 150 -3.05 16.14 -8.31
CA PRO A 150 -1.81 16.54 -8.96
C PRO A 150 -0.53 15.97 -8.33
N ALA A 151 -0.50 15.69 -7.03
CA ALA A 151 0.67 15.17 -6.31
C ALA A 151 0.32 14.61 -4.92
N SER A 152 -0.84 13.99 -4.76
CA SER A 152 -1.26 13.42 -3.46
C SER A 152 -0.81 11.97 -3.38
N LEU A 153 -0.07 11.60 -2.32
CA LEU A 153 0.37 10.23 -2.09
C LEU A 153 -0.41 9.63 -0.94
N ARG A 154 -1.12 8.53 -1.21
CA ARG A 154 -1.71 7.67 -0.18
C ARG A 154 -0.81 6.46 0.00
N VAL A 155 -0.47 6.12 1.24
CA VAL A 155 0.34 4.94 1.58
C VAL A 155 -0.41 4.10 2.59
N ILE A 156 -0.68 2.84 2.26
CA ILE A 156 -1.19 1.82 3.17
C ILE A 156 -0.02 1.18 3.88
N VAL A 157 -0.11 1.09 5.21
CA VAL A 157 0.89 0.45 6.06
C VAL A 157 0.36 -0.87 6.57
N LEU A 158 1.07 -1.96 6.24
CA LEU A 158 0.77 -3.31 6.69
C LEU A 158 1.95 -3.83 7.51
N SER A 159 1.67 -4.45 8.65
CA SER A 159 2.72 -4.97 9.53
C SER A 159 2.23 -6.14 10.38
N PRO A 160 3.13 -6.89 11.03
CA PRO A 160 2.80 -7.68 12.20
C PRO A 160 2.12 -6.81 13.26
N ILE A 161 1.17 -7.37 14.00
CA ILE A 161 0.47 -6.65 15.07
C ILE A 161 1.41 -6.29 16.22
N GLU A 162 2.46 -7.08 16.44
CA GLU A 162 3.46 -6.89 17.49
C GLU A 162 4.30 -5.61 17.27
N GLU A 163 4.50 -5.22 16.01
CA GLU A 163 5.26 -4.01 15.64
C GLU A 163 4.40 -2.75 15.59
N ALA A 164 3.07 -2.88 15.66
CA ALA A 164 2.13 -1.79 15.42
C ALA A 164 2.39 -0.57 16.30
N ALA A 165 2.63 -0.78 17.60
CA ALA A 165 2.89 0.31 18.56
C ALA A 165 4.19 1.07 18.25
N GLU A 166 5.24 0.35 17.84
CA GLU A 166 6.52 0.96 17.47
C GLU A 166 6.39 1.77 16.17
N ILE A 167 5.68 1.23 15.18
CA ILE A 167 5.40 1.92 13.91
C ILE A 167 4.56 3.17 14.15
N GLY A 168 3.54 3.10 15.01
CA GLY A 168 2.75 4.26 15.41
C GLY A 168 3.62 5.37 16.01
N ASN A 169 4.48 5.03 16.98
CA ASN A 169 5.40 6.01 17.57
C ASN A 169 6.36 6.60 16.52
N LEU A 170 6.90 5.78 15.62
CA LEU A 170 7.79 6.23 14.54
C LEU A 170 7.09 7.25 13.63
N LEU A 171 5.87 6.96 13.21
CA LEU A 171 5.07 7.84 12.36
C LEU A 171 4.73 9.15 13.09
N SER A 172 4.30 9.06 14.35
CA SER A 172 3.98 10.22 15.19
C SER A 172 5.19 11.15 15.37
N ASN A 173 6.40 10.61 15.51
CA ASN A 173 7.64 11.40 15.59
C ASN A 173 7.98 12.16 14.29
N HIS A 174 7.36 11.79 13.18
CA HIS A 174 7.49 12.43 11.87
C HIS A 174 6.23 13.22 11.47
N ASP A 175 5.36 13.54 12.45
CA ASP A 175 4.08 14.24 12.23
C ASP A 175 3.14 13.52 11.24
N LEU A 176 3.26 12.20 11.12
CA LEU A 176 2.42 11.34 10.30
C LEU A 176 1.46 10.55 11.18
N PHE A 177 0.16 10.62 10.87
CA PHE A 177 -0.88 9.94 11.64
C PHE A 177 -1.66 8.97 10.77
N LEU A 178 -1.75 7.72 11.23
CA LEU A 178 -2.54 6.67 10.60
C LEU A 178 -4.03 7.01 10.64
N GLN A 179 -4.65 7.00 9.47
CA GLN A 179 -6.08 7.13 9.26
C GLN A 179 -6.67 5.78 8.86
N HIS A 180 -7.98 5.64 9.02
CA HIS A 180 -8.67 4.45 8.51
C HIS A 180 -8.65 4.46 6.97
N PRO A 181 -8.34 3.34 6.29
CA PRO A 181 -8.42 3.25 4.84
C PRO A 181 -9.82 3.60 4.32
N SER A 182 -9.92 4.33 3.23
CA SER A 182 -11.24 4.60 2.62
C SER A 182 -11.82 3.32 2.00
N SER A 183 -13.13 3.31 1.70
CA SER A 183 -13.73 2.19 0.97
C SER A 183 -13.05 1.94 -0.39
N GLN A 184 -12.60 3.00 -1.05
CA GLN A 184 -11.82 2.90 -2.30
C GLN A 184 -10.47 2.24 -2.06
N ASP A 185 -9.76 2.59 -0.98
CA ASP A 185 -8.47 1.97 -0.67
C ASP A 185 -8.64 0.46 -0.35
N ILE A 186 -9.71 0.09 0.35
CA ILE A 186 -9.99 -1.31 0.68
C ILE A 186 -10.20 -2.14 -0.59
N GLU A 187 -10.98 -1.62 -1.55
CA GLU A 187 -11.22 -2.28 -2.82
C GLU A 187 -9.97 -2.28 -3.72
N TYR A 188 -9.29 -1.14 -3.82
CA TYR A 188 -8.15 -0.97 -4.72
C TYR A 188 -6.94 -1.80 -4.30
N PHE A 189 -6.69 -1.92 -3.00
CA PHE A 189 -5.56 -2.69 -2.46
C PHE A 189 -5.95 -4.09 -1.98
N ASP A 190 -7.19 -4.51 -2.20
CA ASP A 190 -7.72 -5.83 -1.81
C ASP A 190 -7.43 -6.14 -0.32
N LEU A 191 -7.82 -5.21 0.55
CA LEU A 191 -7.53 -5.28 1.99
C LEU A 191 -8.51 -6.24 2.70
N GLU A 192 -8.20 -7.53 2.67
CA GLU A 192 -8.99 -8.57 3.38
C GLU A 192 -8.58 -8.77 4.85
N MET A 193 -7.56 -8.05 5.33
CA MET A 193 -6.98 -8.24 6.66
C MET A 193 -7.63 -7.37 7.75
N GLU A 194 -7.41 -7.73 9.02
CA GLU A 194 -7.90 -6.96 10.16
C GLU A 194 -7.26 -5.56 10.20
N TYR A 195 -8.09 -4.54 10.49
CA TYR A 195 -7.63 -3.18 10.74
C TYR A 195 -7.29 -2.98 12.21
N PHE A 196 -6.10 -2.45 12.49
CA PHE A 196 -5.62 -2.16 13.84
C PHE A 196 -4.85 -0.83 13.86
N ASN A 197 -5.45 0.24 14.40
CA ASN A 197 -4.76 1.53 14.50
C ASN A 197 -4.01 1.66 15.83
N PRO A 198 -2.67 1.76 15.83
CA PRO A 198 -1.87 1.90 17.05
C PRO A 198 -1.94 3.30 17.65
N HIS A 199 -2.38 4.31 16.89
CA HIS A 199 -2.70 5.63 17.44
C HIS A 199 -4.06 5.55 18.12
N TYR A 200 -4.09 5.06 19.35
CA TYR A 200 -5.27 5.20 20.19
C TYR A 200 -5.57 6.69 20.35
N LEU A 201 -6.74 7.12 19.86
CA LEU A 201 -7.36 8.34 20.33
C LEU A 201 -7.70 8.11 21.81
N VAL A 202 -6.77 8.47 22.69
CA VAL A 202 -7.00 8.47 24.13
C VAL A 202 -8.25 9.31 24.35
N ILE A 203 -9.33 8.69 24.84
CA ILE A 203 -10.53 9.44 25.19
C ILE A 203 -10.10 10.47 26.23
N PRO A 204 -10.39 11.76 26.05
CA PRO A 204 -10.10 12.75 27.08
C PRO A 204 -10.66 12.27 28.42
N GLY A 205 -9.78 12.00 29.39
CA GLY A 205 -10.15 11.49 30.71
C GLY A 205 -9.92 10.00 30.98
N SER A 206 -9.38 9.21 30.04
CA SER A 206 -8.91 7.86 30.37
C SER A 206 -7.56 7.93 31.10
N ARG A 207 -7.59 7.90 32.43
CA ARG A 207 -6.46 7.61 33.32
C ARG A 207 -6.92 6.65 34.39
#